data_AF-A0A7V9M8D4-F1
#
_entry.id   AF-A0A7V9M8D4-F1
#
_cell.length_a   1.000
_cell.length_b   1.000
_cell.length_c   1.000
_cell.angle_alpha   90.00
_cell.angle_beta   90.00
_cell.angle_gamma   90.00
#
_symmetry.space_group_name_H-M   'P 1'
#
loop_
_entity.id
_entity.type
_entity.pdbx_description
1 polymer ?
#
loop_
_entity_poly.entity_id
_entity_poly.type
_entity_poly.pdbx_seq_one_letter_code
_entity_poly.pdbx_strand_id
1 'polypeptide(L)'
;KLSDTAVDLRVEDHQRPIEELQRIYRLHQAIFGETPRDRWVQVDDALAQELRERLVRLGYEGELGEAFLRWAGNENLEERVDGIVAVDPVVLEELRSR
;
A
#
# COMPACT_ATOMS: atom_id res chain seq x y z
N LYS A 1 20.01 20.66 -20.58
CA LYS A 1 19.52 19.27 -20.47
C LYS A 1 18.77 19.18 -19.15
N LEU A 2 17.43 19.16 -19.19
CA LEU A 2 16.64 18.82 -18.02
C LEU A 2 16.94 17.34 -17.71
N SER A 3 17.28 17.04 -16.47
CA SER A 3 17.49 15.67 -16.02
C SER A 3 16.11 15.11 -15.67
N ASP A 4 15.62 14.11 -16.41
CA ASP A 4 14.41 13.34 -16.09
C ASP A 4 14.68 12.33 -14.95
N THR A 5 15.39 12.75 -13.91
CA THR A 5 15.72 11.91 -12.76
C THR A 5 14.75 12.23 -11.64
N ALA A 6 13.73 11.39 -11.46
CA ALA A 6 12.73 11.60 -10.41
C ALA A 6 13.28 11.27 -9.00
N VAL A 7 14.22 10.32 -8.88
CA VAL A 7 14.83 9.90 -7.60
C VAL A 7 16.23 9.30 -7.84
N ASP A 8 17.22 9.64 -6.99
CA ASP A 8 18.53 8.97 -6.88
C ASP A 8 18.68 8.38 -5.47
N LEU A 9 18.73 7.04 -5.35
CA LEU A 9 18.89 6.33 -4.08
C LEU A 9 20.27 5.68 -4.05
N ARG A 10 21.13 6.12 -3.13
CA ARG A 10 22.48 5.57 -2.94
C ARG A 10 22.57 4.75 -1.67
N VAL A 11 23.12 3.56 -1.81
CA VAL A 11 23.30 2.58 -0.72
C VAL A 11 24.77 2.18 -0.69
N GLU A 12 25.67 3.15 -0.46
CA GLU A 12 27.12 2.94 -0.62
C GLU A 12 27.74 2.13 0.55
N ASP A 13 27.15 2.12 1.75
CA ASP A 13 27.72 1.47 2.96
C ASP A 13 26.81 0.43 3.65
N HIS A 14 25.84 -0.16 2.94
CA HIS A 14 24.94 -1.15 3.56
C HIS A 14 25.38 -2.59 3.25
N GLN A 15 25.50 -3.44 4.28
CA GLN A 15 25.92 -4.85 4.13
C GLN A 15 25.00 -5.67 3.21
N ARG A 16 23.77 -5.21 2.98
CA ARG A 16 22.75 -5.82 2.11
C ARG A 16 22.08 -4.73 1.25
N PRO A 17 22.79 -4.22 0.23
CA PRO A 17 22.38 -3.00 -0.46
C PRO A 17 21.10 -3.18 -1.29
N ILE A 18 20.84 -4.39 -1.79
CA ILE A 18 19.62 -4.71 -2.55
C ILE A 18 18.38 -4.72 -1.64
N GLU A 19 18.47 -5.35 -0.46
CA GLU A 19 17.36 -5.41 0.50
C GLU A 19 17.01 -4.02 1.02
N GLU A 20 18.03 -3.21 1.31
CA GLU A 20 17.83 -1.84 1.76
C GLU A 20 17.26 -0.95 0.65
N LEU A 21 17.70 -1.11 -0.60
CA LEU A 21 17.11 -0.43 -1.74
C LEU A 21 15.64 -0.83 -1.94
N GLN A 22 15.28 -2.10 -1.77
CA GLN A 22 13.89 -2.56 -1.83
C GLN A 22 13.03 -1.97 -0.70
N ARG A 23 13.59 -1.81 0.50
CA ARG A 23 12.92 -1.15 1.63
C ARG A 23 12.67 0.33 1.32
N ILE A 24 13.71 1.06 0.89
CA ILE A 24 13.61 2.50 0.57
C ILE A 24 12.69 2.72 -0.63
N TYR A 25 12.74 1.87 -1.66
CA TYR A 25 11.86 1.95 -2.82
C TYR A 25 10.39 1.71 -2.46
N ARG A 26 10.10 0.72 -1.60
CA ARG A 26 8.73 0.49 -1.11
C ARG A 26 8.21 1.69 -0.31
N LEU A 27 9.05 2.27 0.57
CA LEU A 27 8.70 3.48 1.30
C LEU A 27 8.45 4.67 0.36
N HIS A 28 9.31 4.87 -0.63
CA HIS A 28 9.12 5.93 -1.62
C HIS A 28 7.83 5.74 -2.43
N GLN A 29 7.52 4.51 -2.88
CA GLN A 29 6.30 4.23 -3.63
C GLN A 29 5.04 4.38 -2.76
N ALA A 30 5.11 3.99 -1.49
CA ALA A 30 4.01 4.19 -0.55
C ALA A 30 3.72 5.69 -0.33
N ILE A 31 4.76 6.51 -0.18
CA ILE A 31 4.63 7.93 0.16
C ILE A 31 4.39 8.83 -1.08
N PHE A 32 5.02 8.53 -2.21
CA PHE A 32 5.04 9.42 -3.39
C PHE A 32 4.59 8.75 -4.69
N GLY A 33 4.34 7.44 -4.67
CA GLY A 33 3.86 6.71 -5.84
C GLY A 33 2.35 6.85 -6.00
N GLU A 34 1.90 7.10 -7.22
CA GLU A 34 0.50 6.95 -7.60
C GLU A 34 0.33 5.69 -8.45
N THR A 35 -0.66 4.84 -8.11
CA THR A 35 -1.02 3.69 -8.95
C THR A 35 -2.08 4.12 -9.95
N PRO A 36 -1.84 4.02 -11.28
CA PRO A 36 -2.86 4.23 -12.30
C PRO A 36 -4.14 3.44 -12.00
N ARG A 37 -5.31 4.08 -12.16
CA ARG A 37 -6.59 3.50 -11.70
C ARG A 37 -6.96 2.19 -12.40
N ASP A 38 -6.52 2.00 -13.63
CA ASP A 38 -6.68 0.76 -14.41
C ASP A 38 -5.90 -0.43 -13.83
N ARG A 39 -4.95 -0.19 -12.93
CA ARG A 39 -4.20 -1.23 -12.21
C ARG A 39 -4.76 -1.56 -10.83
N TRP A 40 -5.81 -0.87 -10.39
CA TRP A 40 -6.45 -1.17 -9.10
C TRP A 40 -7.19 -2.51 -9.17
N VAL A 41 -7.12 -3.26 -8.08
CA VAL A 41 -7.74 -4.58 -7.98
C VAL A 41 -9.20 -4.40 -7.61
N GLN A 42 -10.12 -4.90 -8.43
CA GLN A 42 -11.55 -4.91 -8.08
C GLN A 42 -11.79 -5.83 -6.89
N VAL A 43 -12.61 -5.37 -5.95
CA VAL A 43 -12.97 -6.14 -4.77
C VAL A 43 -14.18 -7.00 -5.11
N ASP A 44 -13.91 -8.26 -5.44
CA ASP A 44 -14.94 -9.30 -5.51
C ASP A 44 -15.27 -9.85 -4.11
N ASP A 45 -16.23 -10.78 -4.03
CA ASP A 45 -16.66 -11.35 -2.76
C ASP A 45 -15.53 -12.08 -2.01
N ALA A 46 -14.62 -12.72 -2.73
CA ALA A 46 -13.50 -13.45 -2.14
C ALA A 46 -12.48 -12.50 -1.54
N LEU A 47 -12.11 -11.44 -2.27
CA LEU A 47 -11.23 -10.40 -1.78
C LEU A 47 -11.89 -9.61 -0.64
N ALA A 48 -13.18 -9.29 -0.73
CA ALA A 48 -13.91 -8.64 0.36
C ALA A 48 -13.84 -9.46 1.66
N GLN A 49 -13.99 -10.78 1.56
CA GLN A 49 -13.87 -11.67 2.71
C GLN A 49 -12.44 -11.70 3.26
N GLU A 50 -11.42 -11.78 2.39
CA GLU A 50 -10.01 -11.70 2.80
C GLU A 50 -9.72 -10.41 3.57
N LEU A 51 -10.16 -9.26 3.04
CA LEU A 51 -9.96 -7.95 3.65
C LEU A 51 -10.61 -7.89 5.03
N ARG A 52 -11.87 -8.36 5.17
CA ARG A 52 -12.56 -8.42 6.48
C ARG A 52 -11.77 -9.24 7.50
N GLU A 53 -11.36 -10.44 7.13
CA GLU A 53 -10.65 -11.34 8.04
C GLU A 53 -9.30 -10.78 8.50
N ARG A 54 -8.59 -10.05 7.62
CA ARG A 54 -7.35 -9.37 7.98
C ARG A 54 -7.60 -8.18 8.90
N LEU A 55 -8.54 -7.31 8.55
CA LEU A 55 -8.89 -6.13 9.34
C LEU A 55 -9.36 -6.52 10.75
N VAL A 56 -10.20 -7.54 10.88
CA VAL A 56 -10.65 -8.07 12.19
C VAL A 56 -9.46 -8.56 13.02
N ARG A 57 -8.50 -9.28 12.42
CA ARG A 57 -7.27 -9.71 13.13
C ARG A 57 -6.43 -8.54 13.63
N LEU A 58 -6.48 -7.41 12.93
CA LEU A 58 -5.81 -6.16 13.32
C LEU A 58 -6.65 -5.29 14.28
N GLY A 59 -7.84 -5.73 14.68
CA GLY A 59 -8.74 -5.01 15.58
C GLY A 59 -9.65 -3.98 14.89
N TYR A 60 -9.74 -4.01 13.55
CA TYR A 60 -10.64 -3.15 12.77
C TYR A 60 -11.90 -3.92 12.40
N GLU A 61 -12.92 -3.81 13.26
CA GLU A 61 -14.24 -4.41 13.06
C GLU A 61 -15.26 -3.43 12.46
N GLY A 62 -16.39 -3.93 11.96
CA GLY A 62 -17.51 -3.13 11.45
C GLY A 62 -17.77 -3.30 9.95
N GLU A 63 -18.41 -2.31 9.34
CA GLU A 63 -18.59 -2.23 7.89
C GLU A 63 -17.20 -2.21 7.22
N LEU A 64 -17.04 -2.95 6.11
CA LEU A 64 -15.73 -3.20 5.52
C LEU A 64 -15.07 -1.91 5.02
N GLY A 65 -15.81 -1.05 4.34
CA GLY A 65 -15.30 0.23 3.85
C GLY A 65 -14.85 1.15 4.99
N GLU A 66 -15.65 1.27 6.04
CA GLU A 66 -15.30 2.06 7.23
C GLU A 66 -14.09 1.49 7.98
N ALA A 67 -14.04 0.17 8.19
CA ALA A 67 -12.92 -0.50 8.82
C ALA A 67 -11.63 -0.34 8.01
N PHE A 68 -11.73 -0.48 6.68
CA PHE A 68 -10.61 -0.32 5.76
C PHE A 68 -10.06 1.11 5.75
N LEU A 69 -10.95 2.13 5.69
CA LEU A 69 -10.55 3.54 5.76
C LEU A 69 -9.85 3.88 7.08
N ARG A 70 -10.38 3.40 8.22
CA ARG A 70 -9.76 3.62 9.54
C ARG A 70 -8.38 2.97 9.63
N TRP A 71 -8.23 1.75 9.13
CA TRP A 71 -6.95 1.07 9.10
C TRP A 71 -5.95 1.80 8.19
N ALA A 72 -6.35 2.15 6.97
CA ALA A 72 -5.50 2.84 6.03
C ALA A 72 -5.02 4.20 6.58
N GLY A 73 -5.89 4.97 7.23
CA GLY A 73 -5.49 6.22 7.89
C GLY A 73 -4.51 6.03 9.04
N ASN A 74 -4.60 4.93 9.80
CA ASN A 74 -3.63 4.63 10.85
C ASN A 74 -2.25 4.24 10.29
N GLU A 75 -2.22 3.60 9.11
CA GLU A 75 -0.98 3.24 8.41
C GLU A 75 -0.44 4.35 7.49
N ASN A 76 -1.10 5.52 7.43
CA ASN A 76 -0.79 6.64 6.54
C ASN A 76 -0.90 6.28 5.04
N LEU A 77 -1.96 5.54 4.68
CA LEU A 77 -2.26 5.08 3.33
C LEU A 77 -3.56 5.68 2.78
N GLU A 78 -4.20 6.62 3.48
CA GLU A 78 -5.50 7.19 3.12
C GLU A 78 -5.53 7.80 1.72
N GLU A 79 -4.43 8.41 1.27
CA GLU A 79 -4.28 9.01 -0.07
C GLU A 79 -4.32 7.95 -1.19
N ARG A 80 -4.15 6.67 -0.86
CA ARG A 80 -4.22 5.51 -1.77
C ARG A 80 -5.53 4.74 -1.66
N VAL A 81 -6.52 5.29 -0.95
CA VAL A 81 -7.84 4.68 -0.77
C VAL A 81 -8.94 5.56 -1.38
N ASP A 82 -9.80 4.94 -2.16
CA ASP A 82 -10.98 5.58 -2.77
C ASP A 82 -12.17 4.63 -2.63
N GLY A 83 -12.61 4.48 -1.38
CA GLY A 83 -13.60 3.49 -0.97
C GLY A 83 -13.08 2.05 -1.05
N ILE A 84 -14.01 1.10 -1.17
CA ILE A 84 -13.74 -0.34 -1.07
C ILE A 84 -14.07 -1.11 -2.35
N VAL A 85 -14.59 -0.45 -3.39
CA VAL A 85 -14.95 -1.13 -4.65
C VAL A 85 -13.71 -1.63 -5.38
N ALA A 86 -12.60 -0.90 -5.28
CA ALA A 86 -11.32 -1.29 -5.79
C ALA A 86 -10.23 -0.86 -4.81
N VAL A 87 -9.16 -1.63 -4.73
CA VAL A 87 -8.04 -1.39 -3.81
C VAL A 87 -6.75 -1.23 -4.60
N ASP A 88 -5.97 -0.23 -4.22
CA ASP A 88 -4.62 -0.06 -4.73
C ASP A 88 -3.76 -1.28 -4.34
N PRO A 89 -3.06 -1.94 -5.28
CA PRO A 89 -2.23 -3.11 -5.00
C PRO A 89 -1.21 -2.92 -3.89
N VAL A 90 -0.69 -1.71 -3.68
CA VAL A 90 0.26 -1.43 -2.59
C VAL A 90 -0.44 -1.49 -1.24
N VAL A 91 -1.65 -0.93 -1.12
CA VAL A 91 -2.46 -0.97 0.11
C VAL A 91 -2.86 -2.42 0.41
N LEU A 92 -3.24 -3.16 -0.63
CA LEU A 92 -3.55 -4.59 -0.50
C LEU A 92 -2.35 -5.40 -0.01
N GLU A 93 -1.17 -5.18 -0.57
CA GLU A 93 0.04 -5.90 -0.17
C GLU A 93 0.47 -5.53 1.25
N GLU A 94 0.35 -4.26 1.63
CA GLU A 94 0.62 -3.83 3.00
C GLU A 94 -0.29 -4.56 4.00
N LEU A 95 -1.60 -4.60 3.75
CA LEU A 95 -2.54 -5.34 4.59
C LEU A 95 -2.23 -6.86 4.62
N ARG A 96 -1.71 -7.41 3.53
CA ARG A 96 -1.33 -8.82 3.44
C ARG A 96 -0.08 -9.18 4.24
N SER A 97 0.81 -8.20 4.43
CA SER A 97 2.09 -8.35 5.14
C SER A 97 1.98 -8.28 6.67
N ARG A 98 0.83 -7.89 7.20
CA ARG A 98 0.51 -7.85 8.63
C ARG A 98 -0.13 -9.17 9.09
#